data_AF-A0A2V9BW47-F1
#
_entry.id   AF-A0A2V9BW47-F1
#
_cell.length_a   1.000
_cell.length_b   1.000
_cell.length_c   1.000
_cell.angle_alpha   90.00
_cell.angle_beta   90.00
_cell.angle_gamma   90.00
#
_symmetry.space_group_name_H-M   'P 1'
#
loop_
_entity.id
_entity.type
_entity.pdbx_description
1 polymer ?
#
loop_
_entity_poly.entity_id
_entity_poly.type
_entity_poly.pdbx_seq_one_letter_code
_entity_poly.pdbx_strand_id
1 'polypeptide(L)'
;VSSYGKGSQTSGQVRLTKDLDTSIEGLNVVLVEDILDTGLTLNYLVRILQQRKPKALRIAALLDKPERRIKEVKADYVGFQIPNEFVVGYGLDYAERYRNLRDVCVLSLPPE
;
A
#
# COMPACT_ATOMS: atom_id res chain seq x y z
N VAL A 1 -7.27 -2.39 -6.86
CA VAL A 1 -7.58 -3.49 -5.90
C VAL A 1 -8.61 -3.03 -4.89
N SER A 2 -9.37 -3.93 -4.29
CA SER A 2 -10.30 -3.61 -3.18
C SER A 2 -10.17 -4.63 -2.04
N SER A 3 -10.22 -4.15 -0.80
CA SER A 3 -10.30 -5.00 0.40
C SER A 3 -11.75 -5.43 0.66
N TYR A 4 -11.97 -6.67 1.11
CA TYR A 4 -13.28 -7.11 1.60
C TYR A 4 -13.47 -6.67 3.07
N GLY A 5 -14.41 -5.75 3.32
CA GLY A 5 -14.86 -5.35 4.67
C GLY A 5 -15.12 -3.84 4.80
N LYS A 6 -16.18 -3.46 5.53
CA LYS A 6 -16.51 -2.05 5.86
C LYS A 6 -15.92 -1.58 7.20
N GLY A 7 -14.86 -2.22 7.71
CA GLY A 7 -14.28 -1.94 9.03
C GLY A 7 -12.75 -1.92 9.04
N SER A 8 -12.16 -1.47 10.16
CA SER A 8 -10.71 -1.32 10.36
C SER A 8 -9.90 -2.63 10.31
N GLN A 9 -10.55 -3.78 10.17
CA GLN A 9 -9.91 -5.07 9.98
C GLN A 9 -10.26 -5.60 8.59
N THR A 10 -9.24 -5.77 7.75
CA THR A 10 -9.38 -6.40 6.44
C THR A 10 -9.31 -7.91 6.61
N SER A 11 -10.13 -8.66 5.88
CA SER A 11 -10.09 -10.13 5.87
C SER A 11 -8.80 -10.70 5.23
N GLY A 12 -7.88 -9.83 4.80
CA GLY A 12 -6.71 -10.17 4.00
C GLY A 12 -7.05 -10.64 2.58
N GLN A 13 -8.34 -10.82 2.24
CA GLN A 13 -8.76 -11.12 0.88
C GLN A 13 -8.79 -9.81 0.09
N VAL A 14 -8.07 -9.82 -1.03
CA VAL A 14 -7.99 -8.70 -1.97
C VAL A 14 -8.64 -9.15 -3.27
N ARG A 15 -9.54 -8.32 -3.81
CA ARG A 15 -10.06 -8.51 -5.17
C ARG A 15 -9.32 -7.60 -6.13
N LEU A 16 -8.84 -8.17 -7.23
CA LEU A 16 -8.36 -7.39 -8.36
C LEU A 16 -9.58 -6.84 -9.13
N THR A 17 -9.83 -5.54 -8.98
CA THR A 17 -10.94 -4.84 -9.63
C THR A 17 -10.59 -4.35 -11.03
N LYS A 18 -9.33 -3.98 -11.23
CA LYS A 18 -8.74 -3.60 -12.50
C LYS A 18 -7.37 -4.26 -12.58
N ASP A 19 -7.14 -4.96 -13.68
CA ASP A 19 -5.86 -5.58 -13.98
C ASP A 19 -5.02 -4.68 -14.91
N LEU A 20 -3.73 -5.01 -15.04
CA LEU A 20 -2.82 -4.39 -15.98
C LEU A 20 -3.33 -4.56 -17.43
N ASP A 21 -3.28 -3.48 -18.19
CA ASP A 21 -3.67 -3.49 -19.61
C ASP A 21 -2.57 -4.04 -20.53
N THR A 22 -1.35 -4.19 -20.03
CA THR A 22 -0.19 -4.66 -20.78
C THR A 22 0.54 -5.78 -20.04
N SER A 23 1.20 -6.66 -20.81
CA SER A 23 2.08 -7.67 -20.23
C SER A 23 3.30 -7.01 -19.59
N ILE A 24 3.72 -7.56 -18.46
CA ILE A 24 4.96 -7.18 -17.77
C ILE A 24 6.06 -8.23 -17.89
N GLU A 25 5.83 -9.29 -18.68
CA GLU A 25 6.81 -10.36 -18.89
C GLU A 25 8.12 -9.80 -19.44
N GLY A 26 9.24 -10.16 -18.81
CA GLY A 26 10.57 -9.69 -19.20
C GLY A 26 10.85 -8.20 -18.95
N LEU A 27 9.93 -7.45 -18.33
CA LEU A 27 10.11 -6.03 -18.02
C LEU A 27 10.66 -5.81 -16.61
N ASN A 28 11.33 -4.67 -16.41
CA ASN A 28 11.65 -4.17 -15.08
C ASN A 28 10.46 -3.34 -14.58
N VAL A 29 9.84 -3.78 -13.49
CA VAL A 29 8.62 -3.18 -12.93
C VAL A 29 8.91 -2.60 -11.56
N VAL A 30 8.41 -1.39 -11.32
CA VAL A 30 8.35 -0.79 -9.98
C VAL A 30 6.88 -0.67 -9.58
N LEU A 31 6.51 -1.38 -8.51
CA LEU A 31 5.22 -1.20 -7.86
C LEU A 31 5.32 -0.03 -6.88
N VAL A 32 4.49 1.00 -7.09
CA VAL A 32 4.47 2.22 -6.27
C VAL A 32 3.28 2.16 -5.32
N GLU A 33 3.55 2.32 -4.03
CA GLU A 33 2.55 2.33 -2.95
C GLU A 33 2.69 3.59 -2.10
N ASP A 34 1.57 4.06 -1.56
CA ASP A 34 1.52 5.20 -0.65
C ASP A 34 2.03 4.82 0.75
N ILE A 35 1.52 3.72 1.33
CA ILE A 35 1.88 3.28 2.67
C ILE A 35 2.00 1.76 2.78
N LEU A 36 3.17 1.32 3.25
CA LEU A 36 3.43 -0.06 3.57
C LEU A 36 3.15 -0.34 5.06
N ASP A 37 1.90 -0.74 5.33
CA ASP A 37 1.38 -0.95 6.69
C ASP A 37 1.49 -2.42 7.16
N THR A 38 0.41 -3.21 7.18
CA THR A 38 0.48 -4.63 7.58
C THR A 38 1.22 -5.52 6.58
N GLY A 39 1.29 -5.09 5.32
CA GLY A 39 1.90 -5.84 4.21
C GLY A 39 1.01 -6.91 3.58
N LEU A 40 -0.24 -7.09 4.05
CA LEU A 40 -1.14 -8.12 3.53
C LEU A 40 -1.46 -7.94 2.04
N THR A 41 -1.97 -6.76 1.67
CA THR A 41 -2.31 -6.42 0.28
C THR A 41 -1.10 -6.45 -0.63
N LEU A 42 0.00 -5.84 -0.20
CA LEU A 42 1.20 -5.76 -1.00
C LEU A 42 1.82 -7.15 -1.24
N ASN A 43 1.88 -8.00 -0.22
CA ASN A 43 2.35 -9.39 -0.38
C ASN A 43 1.49 -10.18 -1.37
N TYR A 44 0.16 -9.97 -1.37
CA TYR A 44 -0.73 -10.57 -2.36
C TYR A 44 -0.45 -10.06 -3.79
N LEU A 45 -0.31 -8.75 -3.96
CA LEU A 45 0.01 -8.12 -5.25
C LEU A 45 1.35 -8.61 -5.79
N VAL A 46 2.39 -8.63 -4.96
CA VAL A 46 3.72 -9.11 -5.33
C VAL A 46 3.66 -10.55 -5.85
N ARG A 47 2.93 -11.44 -5.17
CA ARG A 47 2.75 -12.83 -5.61
C ARG A 47 2.10 -12.93 -6.99
N ILE A 48 1.05 -12.13 -7.25
CA ILE A 48 0.38 -12.13 -8.55
C ILE A 48 1.28 -11.56 -9.65
N LEU A 49 1.96 -10.45 -9.38
CA LEU A 49 2.81 -9.79 -10.37
C LEU A 49 4.04 -10.65 -10.71
N GLN A 50 4.63 -11.36 -9.74
CA GLN A 50 5.73 -12.29 -9.97
C GLN A 50 5.33 -13.45 -10.89
N GLN A 51 4.10 -13.95 -10.80
CA GLN A 51 3.60 -15.02 -11.70
C GLN A 51 3.55 -14.58 -13.18
N ARG A 52 3.55 -13.27 -13.45
CA ARG A 52 3.63 -12.69 -14.81
C ARG A 52 5.05 -12.59 -15.36
N LYS A 53 6.04 -13.13 -14.62
CA LYS A 53 7.44 -13.25 -15.03
C LYS A 53 8.11 -11.92 -15.46
N PRO A 54 8.00 -10.84 -14.66
CA PRO A 54 8.82 -9.65 -14.90
C PRO A 54 10.30 -10.02 -14.78
N LYS A 55 11.16 -9.31 -15.53
CA LYS A 55 12.62 -9.44 -15.39
C LYS A 55 13.09 -8.99 -14.00
N ALA A 56 12.47 -7.94 -13.46
CA ALA A 56 12.67 -7.49 -12.10
C ALA A 56 11.36 -6.90 -11.58
N LEU A 57 11.04 -7.14 -10.31
CA LEU A 57 9.96 -6.48 -9.59
C LEU A 57 10.55 -5.82 -8.35
N ARG A 58 10.41 -4.49 -8.27
CA ARG A 58 10.83 -3.69 -7.11
C ARG A 58 9.63 -2.95 -6.53
N ILE A 59 9.73 -2.58 -5.27
CA ILE A 59 8.67 -1.90 -4.53
C ILE A 59 9.20 -0.54 -4.08
N ALA A 60 8.46 0.53 -4.39
CA ALA A 60 8.68 1.86 -3.84
C ALA A 60 7.48 2.24 -2.96
N ALA A 61 7.72 2.50 -1.68
CA ALA A 61 6.70 2.95 -0.75
C ALA A 61 7.04 4.36 -0.26
N LEU A 62 6.07 5.28 -0.27
CA LEU A 62 6.29 6.60 0.31
C LEU A 62 6.47 6.50 1.83
N LEU A 63 5.55 5.80 2.52
CA LEU A 63 5.57 5.61 3.97
C LEU A 63 5.72 4.13 4.33
N ASP A 64 6.46 3.82 5.39
CA ASP A 64 6.59 2.46 5.94
C ASP A 64 6.31 2.46 7.45
N LYS A 65 5.51 1.50 7.92
CA LYS A 65 5.19 1.25 9.33
C LYS A 65 5.68 -0.14 9.76
N PRO A 66 6.98 -0.32 10.04
CA PRO A 66 7.54 -1.63 10.34
C PRO A 66 6.87 -2.34 11.52
N GLU A 67 6.45 -1.59 12.55
CA GLU A 67 5.85 -2.14 13.77
C GLU A 67 4.47 -2.78 13.57
N ARG A 68 3.82 -2.53 12.42
CA ARG A 68 2.52 -3.13 12.07
C ARG A 68 2.62 -4.32 11.13
N ARG A 69 3.83 -4.72 10.75
CA ARG A 69 4.10 -5.78 9.77
C ARG A 69 3.52 -7.13 10.25
N ILE A 70 2.67 -7.73 9.43
CA ILE A 70 2.11 -9.08 9.66
C ILE A 70 2.66 -10.08 8.62
N LYS A 71 2.90 -9.62 7.39
CA LYS A 71 3.51 -10.42 6.33
C LYS A 71 4.87 -9.89 5.98
N GLU A 72 5.83 -10.78 5.79
CA GLU A 72 7.18 -10.44 5.35
C GLU A 72 7.14 -9.89 3.92
N VAL A 73 7.15 -8.56 3.80
CA VAL A 73 7.30 -7.83 2.55
C VAL A 73 8.11 -6.58 2.86
N LYS A 74 9.12 -6.32 2.03
CA LYS A 74 10.04 -5.20 2.20
C LYS A 74 10.00 -4.35 0.94
N ALA A 75 9.87 -3.03 1.12
CA ALA A 75 10.05 -2.10 0.03
C ALA A 75 11.55 -1.93 -0.29
N ASP A 76 11.90 -1.89 -1.56
CA ASP A 76 13.26 -1.63 -2.04
C ASP A 76 13.62 -0.14 -1.88
N TYR A 77 12.62 0.72 -2.00
CA TYR A 77 12.73 2.17 -1.84
C TYR A 77 11.68 2.63 -0.81
N VAL A 78 12.14 3.30 0.25
CA VAL A 78 11.28 3.85 1.30
C VAL A 78 11.52 5.36 1.36
N GLY A 79 10.45 6.16 1.27
CA GLY A 79 10.54 7.60 1.48
C GLY A 79 10.78 7.94 2.95
N PHE A 80 9.84 7.55 3.81
CA PHE A 80 9.86 7.82 5.24
C PHE A 80 9.39 6.61 6.05
N GLN A 81 10.11 6.29 7.12
CA GLN A 81 9.58 5.40 8.16
C GLN A 81 8.82 6.25 9.18
N ILE A 82 7.61 5.84 9.51
CA ILE A 82 6.73 6.59 10.42
C ILE A 82 6.23 5.67 11.56
N PRO A 83 5.93 6.23 12.74
CA PRO A 83 5.26 5.50 13.80
C PRO A 83 3.83 5.13 13.42
N ASN A 84 3.18 4.33 14.26
CA ASN A 84 1.81 3.90 14.16
C ASN A 84 0.83 5.02 14.52
N GLU A 85 0.79 6.02 13.64
CA GLU A 85 -0.13 7.14 13.69
C GLU A 85 -1.11 7.09 12.52
N PHE A 86 -2.35 7.51 12.73
CA PHE A 86 -3.28 7.63 11.60
C PHE A 86 -2.90 8.85 10.76
N VAL A 87 -2.50 8.64 9.50
CA VAL A 87 -2.01 9.70 8.61
C VAL A 87 -2.92 9.90 7.41
N VAL A 88 -3.04 11.16 6.97
CA VAL A 88 -3.82 11.58 5.80
C VAL A 88 -3.01 12.58 4.97
N GLY A 89 -3.46 12.89 3.75
CA GLY A 89 -2.77 13.84 2.87
C GLY A 89 -1.84 13.17 1.87
N TYR A 90 -1.44 13.91 0.84
CA TYR A 90 -0.58 13.41 -0.23
C TYR A 90 -1.06 12.07 -0.84
N GLY A 91 -2.37 11.97 -1.09
CA GLY A 91 -3.03 10.76 -1.61
C GLY A 91 -3.67 9.87 -0.53
N LEU A 92 -3.18 9.89 0.71
CA LEU A 92 -3.76 9.15 1.85
C LEU A 92 -5.07 9.79 2.30
N ASP A 93 -6.02 8.97 2.77
CA ASP A 93 -7.36 9.43 3.11
C ASP A 93 -7.86 9.01 4.49
N TYR A 94 -8.87 9.76 4.94
CA TYR A 94 -9.82 9.32 5.94
C TYR A 94 -11.22 9.49 5.36
N ALA A 95 -11.93 8.37 5.14
CA ALA A 95 -13.25 8.35 4.54
C ALA A 95 -13.30 9.14 3.21
N GLU A 96 -12.32 8.89 2.33
CA GLU A 96 -12.15 9.56 1.03
C GLU A 96 -11.84 11.07 1.09
N ARG A 97 -11.60 11.62 2.29
CA ARG A 97 -11.23 13.03 2.49
C ARG A 97 -9.72 13.19 2.66
N TYR A 98 -9.25 14.42 2.49
CA TYR A 98 -7.88 14.88 2.76
C TYR A 98 -6.79 14.43 1.77
N ARG A 99 -7.08 13.58 0.77
CA ARG A 99 -6.12 13.14 -0.26
C ARG A 99 -5.37 14.29 -0.93
N ASN A 100 -5.99 15.46 -1.04
CA ASN A 100 -5.49 16.63 -1.75
C ASN A 100 -4.60 17.57 -0.90
N LEU A 101 -4.35 17.25 0.37
CA LEU A 101 -3.37 18.01 1.16
C LEU A 101 -1.97 17.84 0.55
N ARG A 102 -1.18 18.91 0.57
CA ARG A 102 0.19 18.91 0.04
C ARG A 102 1.17 18.14 0.92
N ASP A 103 0.83 18.03 2.20
CA ASP A 103 1.66 17.42 3.23
C ASP A 103 1.02 16.13 3.75
N VAL A 104 1.84 15.27 4.36
CA VAL A 104 1.38 14.13 5.17
C VAL A 104 1.14 14.62 6.60
N CYS A 105 -0.09 14.49 7.08
CA CYS A 105 -0.52 14.99 8.38
C CYS A 105 -1.03 13.86 9.27
N VAL A 106 -0.79 13.95 10.58
CA VAL A 106 -1.43 13.08 11.57
C VAL A 106 -2.87 13.57 11.78
N LEU A 107 -3.84 12.65 11.69
CA LEU A 107 -5.24 12.96 11.95
C LEU A 107 -5.54 12.75 13.44
N SER A 108 -5.93 13.83 14.11
CA SER A 108 -6.52 13.78 15.46
C SER A 108 -8.02 13.95 15.34
N LEU A 109 -8.79 12.95 15.79
CA LEU A 109 -10.23 13.06 15.94
C LEU A 109 -10.53 13.57 17.36
N PRO A 110 -11.48 14.50 17.53
CA PRO A 110 -11.92 14.89 18.87
C PRO A 110 -12.43 13.65 19.62
N PRO A 111 -12.18 13.55 20.94
CA PRO A 111 -12.79 12.49 21.74
C PRO A 111 -14.32 12.60 21.65
N GLU A 112 -14.99 11.45 21.54
CA GLU A 112 -16.46 11.34 21.62
C GLU A 112 -17.00 11.79 22.98
#